data_AF-A0AAD7E3W7-F1
#
_entry.id   AF-A0AAD7E3W7-F1
#
_cell.length_a   1.000
_cell.length_b   1.000
_cell.length_c   1.000
_cell.angle_alpha   90.00
_cell.angle_beta   90.00
_cell.angle_gamma   90.00
#
_symmetry.space_group_name_H-M   'P 1'
#
loop_
_entity.id
_entity.type
_entity.pdbx_description
1 polymer ?
#
loop_
_entity_poly.entity_id
_entity_poly.type
_entity_poly.pdbx_seq_one_letter_code
_entity_poly.pdbx_strand_id
1 'polypeptide(L)'
;MSEAVSTESTSGQGPLPPGIMEALLSPSRNRPALRTLASFSGGVTDVSMPESVVLVNKYDLLCPRPECASLILRTGVGKLVEKPSVQMAPAERTPALLPHLPDPPALVEWWLVTPSPMEFENIGFSKPLMLGGDAGTQMKLLTCAECDLGPLGWSEVGGTEFWLACSRVGYRA
;
A
#
# COMPACT_ATOMS: atom_id res chain seq x y z
N MET A 1 -29.22 52.76 -43.41
CA MET A 1 -29.56 52.23 -42.07
C MET A 1 -28.91 50.87 -41.95
N SER A 2 -28.19 50.68 -40.83
CA SER A 2 -27.64 49.41 -40.31
C SER A 2 -26.39 48.85 -41.01
N GLU A 3 -25.37 48.33 -40.34
CA GLU A 3 -24.72 48.54 -39.02
C GLU A 3 -23.41 47.72 -39.11
N ALA A 4 -22.36 48.15 -38.41
CA ALA A 4 -21.08 47.45 -38.35
C ALA A 4 -21.12 46.28 -37.36
N VAL A 5 -20.34 45.21 -37.57
CA VAL A 5 -19.65 44.52 -36.47
C VAL A 5 -18.42 43.76 -36.98
N SER A 6 -17.27 44.13 -36.43
CA SER A 6 -16.01 43.38 -36.47
C SER A 6 -16.01 42.33 -35.37
N THR A 7 -15.30 41.21 -35.54
CA THR A 7 -14.61 40.53 -34.42
C THR A 7 -13.57 39.55 -34.95
N GLU A 8 -12.30 39.89 -34.71
CA GLU A 8 -11.17 38.97 -34.72
C GLU A 8 -11.28 37.94 -33.59
N SER A 9 -10.64 36.78 -33.75
CA SER A 9 -10.29 35.90 -32.64
C SER A 9 -8.87 35.37 -32.86
N THR A 10 -7.91 36.17 -32.39
CA THR A 10 -6.48 35.88 -32.33
C THR A 10 -6.22 34.71 -31.38
N SER A 11 -5.60 33.65 -31.89
CA SER A 11 -5.05 32.54 -31.11
C SER A 11 -3.86 33.01 -30.28
N GLY A 12 -4.04 33.18 -28.98
CA GLY A 12 -2.97 33.48 -28.03
C GLY A 12 -2.10 32.26 -27.75
N GLN A 13 -1.04 32.05 -28.54
CA GLN A 13 0.12 31.26 -28.14
C GLN A 13 1.22 32.22 -27.68
N GLY A 14 1.23 32.54 -26.38
CA GLY A 14 2.39 33.17 -25.75
C GLY A 14 3.55 32.17 -25.64
N PRO A 15 4.81 32.62 -25.75
CA PRO A 15 5.97 31.76 -25.52
C PRO A 15 5.96 31.27 -24.07
N LEU A 16 6.13 29.95 -23.90
CA LEU A 16 6.21 29.32 -22.57
C LEU A 16 7.31 30.01 -21.73
N PRO A 17 7.00 30.50 -20.52
CA PRO A 17 7.98 31.18 -19.69
C PRO A 17 9.15 30.24 -19.34
N PRO A 18 10.39 30.74 -19.36
CA PRO A 18 11.56 29.96 -19.01
C PRO A 18 11.44 29.50 -17.56
N GLY A 19 11.42 28.18 -17.34
CA GLY A 19 11.32 27.58 -16.00
C GLY A 19 10.23 26.53 -15.85
N ILE A 20 9.26 26.42 -16.78
CA ILE A 20 8.25 25.34 -16.71
C ILE A 20 8.89 23.96 -16.85
N MET A 21 9.86 23.81 -17.77
CA MET A 21 10.55 22.54 -17.98
C MET A 21 11.43 22.17 -16.77
N GLU A 22 12.08 23.16 -16.15
CA GLU A 22 12.87 22.99 -14.92
C GLU A 22 11.97 22.61 -13.73
N ALA A 23 10.78 23.21 -13.61
CA ALA A 23 9.80 22.92 -12.55
C ALA A 23 9.19 21.52 -12.68
N LEU A 24 9.01 21.01 -13.91
CA LEU A 24 8.55 19.64 -14.16
C LEU A 24 9.62 18.60 -13.82
N LEU A 25 10.89 18.93 -14.04
CA LEU A 25 12.04 18.07 -13.74
C LEU A 25 12.50 18.19 -12.28
N SER A 26 12.04 19.23 -11.55
CA SER A 26 12.38 19.44 -10.16
C SER A 26 11.76 18.33 -9.30
N PRO A 27 12.55 17.56 -8.54
CA PRO A 27 12.00 16.59 -7.60
C PRO A 27 11.14 17.34 -6.57
N SER A 28 9.89 16.91 -6.41
CA SER A 28 8.97 17.48 -5.41
C SER A 28 9.61 17.38 -4.03
N ARG A 29 10.07 18.53 -3.51
CA ARG A 29 10.80 18.65 -2.24
C ARG A 29 9.98 18.26 -1.00
N ASN A 30 8.70 17.98 -1.16
CA ASN A 30 7.76 17.69 -0.07
C ASN A 30 7.04 16.34 -0.19
N ARG A 31 7.46 15.42 -1.08
CA ARG A 31 6.85 14.08 -1.08
C ARG A 31 7.35 13.34 0.17
N PRO A 32 6.48 12.98 1.14
CA PRO A 32 6.90 12.18 2.28
C PRO A 32 7.46 10.87 1.73
N ALA A 33 8.65 10.51 2.17
CA ALA A 33 9.39 9.41 1.56
C ALA A 33 8.74 8.10 1.95
N LEU A 34 8.50 7.23 0.96
CA LEU A 34 8.17 5.84 1.22
C LEU A 34 9.34 5.22 1.99
N ARG A 35 9.07 4.76 3.21
CA ARG A 35 10.05 4.05 4.05
C ARG A 35 9.61 2.61 4.27
N THR A 36 10.54 1.67 4.17
CA THR A 36 10.28 0.26 4.51
C THR A 36 10.49 0.02 6.00
N LEU A 37 9.91 -1.05 6.55
CA LEU A 37 10.08 -1.41 7.96
C LEU A 37 11.56 -1.53 8.36
N ALA A 38 12.39 -2.09 7.48
CA ALA A 38 13.84 -2.26 7.69
C ALA A 38 14.60 -0.92 7.84
N SER A 39 14.01 0.20 7.43
CA SER A 39 14.62 1.53 7.61
C SER A 39 14.39 2.13 9.01
N PHE A 40 13.56 1.49 9.85
CA PHE A 40 13.30 1.92 11.22
C PHE A 40 14.14 1.09 12.19
N SER A 41 14.92 1.76 13.04
CA SER A 41 15.79 1.11 14.02
C SER A 41 15.00 0.37 15.12
N GLY A 42 13.83 0.89 15.50
CA GLY A 42 12.92 0.28 16.46
C GLY A 42 11.91 -0.68 15.82
N GLY A 43 12.07 -1.02 14.53
CA GLY A 43 11.22 -1.97 13.82
C GLY A 43 9.74 -1.58 13.90
N VAL A 44 8.89 -2.52 14.35
CA VAL A 44 7.44 -2.32 14.43
C VAL A 44 7.05 -1.28 15.49
N THR A 45 7.85 -1.10 16.54
CA THR A 45 7.57 -0.15 17.61
C THR A 45 7.57 1.29 17.10
N ASP A 46 8.47 1.63 16.17
CA ASP A 46 8.58 2.97 15.59
C ASP A 46 7.40 3.34 14.69
N VAL A 47 6.75 2.33 14.10
CA VAL A 47 5.63 2.46 13.15
C VAL A 47 4.28 2.16 13.78
N SER A 48 4.25 1.91 15.09
CA SER A 48 3.03 1.69 15.87
C SER A 48 2.78 2.84 16.84
N MET A 49 1.52 3.05 17.20
CA MET A 49 1.12 3.97 18.27
C MET A 49 0.05 3.32 19.14
N PRO A 50 0.01 3.64 20.45
CA PRO A 50 -1.03 3.12 21.32
C PRO A 50 -2.38 3.79 21.04
N GLU A 51 -3.40 2.99 20.81
CA GLU A 51 -4.80 3.41 20.77
C GLU A 51 -5.60 2.59 21.79
N SER A 52 -5.89 3.22 22.93
CA SER A 52 -6.53 2.60 24.09
C SER A 52 -5.74 1.40 24.65
N VAL A 53 -6.03 0.19 24.15
CA VAL A 53 -5.46 -1.10 24.64
C VAL A 53 -4.72 -1.84 23.51
N VAL A 54 -4.83 -1.38 22.27
CA VAL A 54 -4.21 -2.00 21.10
C VAL A 54 -3.16 -1.06 20.51
N LEU A 55 -2.15 -1.64 19.84
CA LEU A 55 -1.22 -0.89 19.02
C LEU A 55 -1.80 -0.79 17.61
N VAL A 56 -1.79 0.40 17.03
CA VAL A 56 -2.26 0.64 15.65
C VAL A 56 -1.16 1.26 14.80
N ASN A 57 -1.29 1.21 13.48
CA ASN A 57 -0.32 1.80 12.57
C ASN A 57 -0.26 3.32 12.76
N LYS A 58 0.93 3.84 13.05
CA LYS A 58 1.19 5.27 13.25
C LYS A 58 1.21 6.07 11.95
N TYR A 59 1.49 5.40 10.83
CA TYR A 59 1.64 6.02 9.51
C TYR A 59 0.66 5.40 8.51
N ASP A 60 0.36 6.15 7.46
CA ASP A 60 -0.34 5.64 6.29
C ASP A 60 0.53 4.54 5.64
N LEU A 61 -0.09 3.40 5.35
CA LEU A 61 0.56 2.28 4.68
C LEU A 61 0.45 2.46 3.17
N LEU A 62 1.57 2.31 2.48
CA LEU A 62 1.72 2.48 1.05
C LEU A 62 2.15 1.17 0.38
N CYS A 63 1.91 1.06 -0.93
CA CYS A 63 2.52 0.04 -1.75
C CYS A 63 4.05 0.17 -1.69
N PRO A 64 4.81 -0.91 -1.37
CA PRO A 64 6.25 -0.83 -1.18
C PRO A 64 7.04 -0.54 -2.46
N ARG A 65 6.41 -0.60 -3.64
CA ARG A 65 7.05 -0.20 -4.90
C ARG A 65 7.20 1.33 -4.93
N PRO A 66 8.44 1.88 -5.00
CA PRO A 66 8.68 3.33 -4.94
C PRO A 66 7.98 4.13 -6.04
N GLU A 67 7.86 3.54 -7.23
CA GLU A 67 7.19 4.17 -8.39
C GLU A 67 5.67 4.22 -8.27
N CYS A 68 5.07 3.29 -7.51
CA CYS A 68 3.63 3.23 -7.29
C CYS A 68 3.25 4.00 -6.04
N ALA A 69 3.75 3.59 -4.87
CA ALA A 69 3.46 4.22 -3.57
C ALA A 69 1.95 4.48 -3.32
N SER A 70 1.06 3.67 -3.93
CA SER A 70 -0.39 3.74 -3.74
C SER A 70 -0.75 3.63 -2.27
N LEU A 71 -1.72 4.43 -1.82
CA LEU A 71 -2.21 4.38 -0.45
C LEU A 71 -3.04 3.10 -0.25
N ILE A 72 -2.57 2.22 0.64
CA ILE A 72 -3.23 0.96 0.98
C ILE A 72 -4.13 1.12 2.19
N LEU A 73 -3.62 1.75 3.26
CA LEU A 73 -4.32 1.85 4.54
C LEU A 73 -4.03 3.19 5.20
N ARG A 74 -5.04 3.81 5.79
CA ARG A 74 -4.88 5.03 6.59
C ARG A 74 -4.26 4.74 7.95
N THR A 75 -3.64 5.76 8.53
CA THR A 75 -3.17 5.78 9.92
C THR A 75 -4.28 5.40 10.89
N GLY A 76 -3.97 4.56 11.88
CA GLY A 76 -4.89 4.17 12.96
C GLY A 76 -5.87 3.04 12.63
N VAL A 77 -5.85 2.50 11.40
CA VAL A 77 -6.83 1.48 10.98
C VAL A 77 -6.35 0.06 11.25
N GLY A 78 -5.06 -0.21 10.99
CA GLY A 78 -4.47 -1.54 11.15
C GLY A 78 -4.03 -1.78 12.59
N LYS A 79 -4.53 -2.84 13.22
CA LYS A 79 -4.15 -3.26 14.56
C LYS A 79 -2.93 -4.18 14.49
N LEU A 80 -1.91 -3.91 15.30
CA LEU A 80 -0.72 -4.74 15.35
C LEU A 80 -1.00 -6.04 16.09
N VAL A 81 -0.70 -7.16 15.42
CA VAL A 81 -0.85 -8.51 15.98
C VAL A 81 0.36 -9.35 15.58
N GLU A 82 0.92 -10.09 16.54
CA GLU A 82 1.95 -11.09 16.28
C GLU A 82 1.28 -12.45 16.03
N LYS A 83 1.57 -13.08 14.89
CA LYS A 83 0.97 -14.37 14.49
C LYS A 83 2.00 -15.18 13.69
N PRO A 84 1.93 -16.54 13.68
CA PRO A 84 2.79 -17.34 12.83
C PRO A 84 2.74 -16.87 11.38
N SER A 85 3.91 -16.91 10.73
CA SER A 85 4.04 -16.66 9.30
C SER A 85 3.12 -17.58 8.52
N VAL A 86 2.63 -17.08 7.37
CA VAL A 86 1.80 -17.84 6.44
C VAL A 86 2.52 -17.86 5.12
N GLN A 87 2.75 -19.07 4.59
CA GLN A 87 3.37 -19.23 3.29
C GLN A 87 2.38 -18.86 2.18
N MET A 88 2.31 -17.56 1.86
CA MET A 88 1.35 -16.99 0.91
C MET A 88 1.66 -17.33 -0.56
N ALA A 89 2.93 -17.53 -0.89
CA ALA A 89 3.37 -17.91 -2.22
C ALA A 89 4.63 -18.80 -2.13
N PRO A 90 4.86 -19.69 -3.10
CA PRO A 90 6.16 -20.32 -3.28
C PRO A 90 7.25 -19.26 -3.40
N ALA A 91 8.45 -19.52 -2.87
CA ALA A 91 9.55 -18.56 -2.90
C ALA A 91 9.89 -18.11 -4.32
N GLU A 92 9.71 -18.98 -5.33
CA GLU A 92 10.00 -18.66 -6.73
C GLU A 92 9.00 -17.69 -7.37
N ARG A 93 7.83 -17.49 -6.75
CA ARG A 93 6.75 -16.63 -7.26
C ARG A 93 6.61 -15.32 -6.50
N THR A 94 7.41 -15.11 -5.45
CA THR A 94 7.40 -13.86 -4.70
C THR A 94 8.21 -12.81 -5.47
N PRO A 95 7.65 -11.63 -5.78
CA PRO A 95 8.40 -10.57 -6.43
C PRO A 95 9.64 -10.19 -5.60
N ALA A 96 10.79 -9.99 -6.25
CA ALA A 96 12.05 -9.64 -5.58
C ALA A 96 11.97 -8.35 -4.73
N LEU A 97 10.96 -7.51 -4.97
CA LEU A 97 10.67 -6.29 -4.22
C LEU A 97 10.06 -6.56 -2.83
N LEU A 98 9.53 -7.75 -2.57
CA LEU A 98 8.90 -8.10 -1.31
C LEU A 98 9.84 -9.00 -0.49
N PRO A 99 10.10 -8.67 0.79
CA PRO A 99 10.90 -9.54 1.63
C PRO A 99 10.24 -10.91 1.79
N HIS A 100 11.07 -11.94 1.79
CA HIS A 100 10.66 -13.30 2.12
C HIS A 100 10.18 -13.33 3.57
N LEU A 101 9.05 -13.99 3.82
CA LEU A 101 8.58 -14.22 5.18
C LEU A 101 9.21 -15.53 5.68
N PRO A 102 9.60 -15.60 6.96
CA PRO A 102 10.19 -16.82 7.51
C PRO A 102 9.19 -17.98 7.44
N ASP A 103 9.67 -19.21 7.37
CA ASP A 103 8.82 -20.39 7.35
C ASP A 103 8.07 -20.56 8.70
N PRO A 104 6.80 -21.02 8.68
CA PRO A 104 6.09 -21.38 9.91
C PRO A 104 6.89 -22.44 10.69
N PRO A 105 6.94 -22.38 12.04
CA PRO A 105 6.07 -21.62 12.95
C PRO A 105 6.64 -20.26 13.38
N ALA A 106 7.61 -19.69 12.67
CA ALA A 106 8.19 -18.39 13.04
C ALA A 106 7.11 -17.30 13.13
N LEU A 107 7.14 -16.50 14.20
CA LEU A 107 6.21 -15.40 14.41
C LEU A 107 6.64 -14.17 13.60
N VAL A 108 5.64 -13.47 13.05
CA VAL A 108 5.85 -12.19 12.35
C VAL A 108 4.75 -11.21 12.76
N GLU A 109 5.04 -9.93 12.55
CA GLU A 109 4.10 -8.85 12.83
C GLU A 109 3.15 -8.62 11.64
N TRP A 110 1.87 -8.49 11.97
CA TRP A 110 0.81 -8.23 11.02
C TRP A 110 0.00 -6.99 11.42
N TRP A 111 -0.42 -6.25 10.40
CA TRP A 111 -1.52 -5.30 10.51
C TRP A 111 -2.83 -6.05 10.22
N LEU A 112 -3.63 -6.26 11.28
CA LEU A 112 -4.98 -6.77 11.21
C LEU A 112 -5.95 -5.64 10.90
N VAL A 113 -6.70 -5.80 9.81
CA VAL A 113 -7.79 -4.91 9.40
C VAL A 113 -9.11 -5.66 9.53
N THR A 114 -10.08 -5.01 10.16
CA THR A 114 -11.43 -5.54 10.48
C THR A 114 -12.41 -4.38 10.57
N PRO A 115 -13.72 -4.58 10.36
CA PRO A 115 -14.38 -5.85 10.02
C PRO A 115 -14.57 -6.04 8.51
N SER A 116 -14.20 -5.05 7.71
CA SER A 116 -14.60 -4.91 6.31
C SER A 116 -13.39 -4.61 5.42
N PRO A 117 -13.38 -5.10 4.17
CA PRO A 117 -12.35 -4.71 3.20
C PRO A 117 -12.49 -3.23 2.78
N MET A 118 -13.58 -2.55 3.13
CA MET A 118 -13.78 -1.12 2.84
C MET A 118 -12.88 -0.19 3.66
N GLU A 119 -12.22 -0.72 4.68
CA GLU A 119 -11.21 0.01 5.45
C GLU A 119 -9.93 0.26 4.63
N PHE A 120 -9.72 -0.49 3.54
CA PHE A 120 -8.62 -0.28 2.61
C PHE A 120 -8.95 0.80 1.57
N GLU A 121 -7.92 1.54 1.17
CA GLU A 121 -8.04 2.55 0.13
C GLU A 121 -7.83 1.93 -1.27
N ASN A 122 -6.69 1.25 -1.50
CA ASN A 122 -6.35 0.66 -2.81
C ASN A 122 -5.77 -0.76 -2.68
N ILE A 123 -6.59 -1.71 -2.22
CA ILE A 123 -6.22 -3.13 -2.14
C ILE A 123 -6.95 -3.99 -3.18
N GLY A 124 -6.23 -4.94 -3.77
CA GLY A 124 -6.74 -5.97 -4.65
C GLY A 124 -6.82 -7.33 -3.94
N PHE A 125 -7.72 -8.19 -4.42
CA PHE A 125 -7.89 -9.56 -3.92
C PHE A 125 -7.66 -10.55 -5.06
N SER A 126 -6.83 -11.57 -4.82
CA SER A 126 -6.64 -12.65 -5.78
C SER A 126 -7.91 -13.50 -5.93
N LYS A 127 -7.92 -14.36 -6.96
CA LYS A 127 -8.83 -15.50 -6.98
C LYS A 127 -8.58 -16.37 -5.74
N PRO A 128 -9.63 -16.99 -5.16
CA PRO A 128 -9.48 -17.94 -4.07
C PRO A 128 -8.48 -19.05 -4.42
N LEU A 129 -7.56 -19.30 -3.50
CA LEU A 129 -6.57 -20.38 -3.58
C LEU A 129 -6.77 -21.33 -2.41
N MET A 130 -6.55 -22.62 -2.64
CA MET A 130 -6.47 -23.61 -1.57
C MET A 130 -5.04 -23.56 -1.04
N LEU A 131 -4.82 -22.89 0.08
CA LEU A 131 -3.50 -22.70 0.67
C LEU A 131 -3.55 -23.17 2.13
N GLY A 132 -2.81 -24.24 2.44
CA GLY A 132 -2.85 -24.92 3.74
C GLY A 132 -3.34 -26.36 3.62
N GLY A 133 -2.50 -27.31 4.02
CA GLY A 133 -2.69 -28.75 3.80
C GLY A 133 -3.75 -29.44 4.65
N ASP A 134 -4.46 -28.75 5.56
CA ASP A 134 -5.22 -29.45 6.61
C ASP A 134 -6.67 -29.01 6.84
N ALA A 135 -7.19 -27.95 6.19
CA ALA A 135 -8.51 -27.42 6.60
C ALA A 135 -9.46 -26.94 5.49
N GLY A 136 -9.18 -27.21 4.21
CA GLY A 136 -10.10 -26.87 3.11
C GLY A 136 -10.47 -25.39 2.99
N THR A 137 -9.79 -24.51 3.74
CA THR A 137 -10.12 -23.10 3.85
C THR A 137 -9.55 -22.38 2.63
N GLN A 138 -10.43 -21.75 1.87
CA GLN A 138 -10.02 -20.94 0.74
C GLN A 138 -9.46 -19.62 1.25
N MET A 139 -8.30 -19.23 0.74
CA MET A 139 -7.65 -17.96 1.07
C MET A 139 -7.61 -17.06 -0.17
N LYS A 140 -7.69 -15.75 0.06
CA LYS A 140 -7.42 -14.72 -0.95
C LYS A 140 -6.12 -14.01 -0.56
N LEU A 141 -5.28 -13.76 -1.55
CA LEU A 141 -4.07 -12.98 -1.37
C LEU A 141 -4.38 -11.50 -1.62
N LEU A 142 -3.78 -10.63 -0.81
CA LEU A 142 -3.91 -9.19 -0.92
C LEU A 142 -2.79 -8.65 -1.81
N THR A 143 -3.17 -7.85 -2.81
CA THR A 143 -2.25 -7.20 -3.75
C THR A 143 -2.47 -5.69 -3.76
N CYS A 144 -1.53 -4.91 -4.27
CA CYS A 144 -1.80 -3.50 -4.57
C CYS A 144 -2.79 -3.39 -5.74
N ALA A 145 -3.84 -2.57 -5.60
CA ALA A 145 -4.86 -2.41 -6.64
C ALA A 145 -4.37 -1.64 -7.89
N GLU A 146 -3.27 -0.89 -7.79
CA GLU A 146 -2.76 -0.08 -8.91
C GLU A 146 -1.71 -0.80 -9.76
N CYS A 147 -0.80 -1.54 -9.12
CA CYS A 147 0.36 -2.14 -9.82
C CYS A 147 0.44 -3.66 -9.69
N ASP A 148 -0.61 -4.28 -9.13
CA ASP A 148 -0.76 -5.72 -8.89
C ASP A 148 0.40 -6.36 -8.10
N LEU A 149 1.21 -5.56 -7.41
CA LEU A 149 2.28 -6.08 -6.57
C LEU A 149 1.70 -6.83 -5.36
N GLY A 150 2.10 -8.09 -5.19
CA GLY A 150 1.76 -8.89 -4.02
C GLY A 150 2.47 -10.24 -4.01
N PRO A 151 2.25 -11.09 -3.00
CA PRO A 151 1.24 -10.90 -1.95
C PRO A 151 1.74 -10.02 -0.80
N LEU A 152 0.99 -8.94 -0.53
CA LEU A 152 1.20 -8.04 0.61
C LEU A 152 0.62 -8.63 1.91
N GLY A 153 -0.36 -9.51 1.76
CA GLY A 153 -1.13 -10.08 2.86
C GLY A 153 -2.10 -11.16 2.40
N TRP A 154 -2.99 -11.59 3.28
CA TRP A 154 -3.99 -12.62 3.01
C TRP A 154 -5.29 -12.39 3.80
N SER A 155 -6.35 -13.04 3.36
CA SER A 155 -7.62 -13.14 4.09
C SER A 155 -8.30 -14.47 3.81
N GLU A 156 -9.15 -14.93 4.72
CA GLU A 156 -10.01 -16.10 4.49
C GLU A 156 -11.21 -15.72 3.61
N VAL A 157 -11.66 -16.63 2.77
CA VAL A 157 -12.89 -16.42 1.98
C VAL A 157 -14.09 -16.43 2.92
N GLY A 158 -14.80 -15.30 3.00
CA GLY A 158 -15.95 -15.12 3.89
C GLY A 158 -15.59 -14.68 5.31
N GLY A 159 -14.30 -14.52 5.61
CA GLY A 159 -13.83 -13.94 6.86
C GLY A 159 -13.96 -12.41 6.90
N THR A 160 -13.87 -11.86 8.11
CA THR A 160 -13.87 -10.41 8.38
C THR A 160 -12.48 -9.88 8.77
N GLU A 161 -11.48 -10.75 8.73
CA GLU A 161 -10.09 -10.46 9.09
C GLU A 161 -9.21 -10.41 7.85
N PHE A 162 -8.47 -9.32 7.71
CA PHE A 162 -7.55 -9.08 6.62
C PHE A 162 -6.17 -8.78 7.19
N TRP A 163 -5.18 -9.57 6.79
CA TRP A 163 -3.85 -9.57 7.41
C TRP A 163 -2.82 -9.03 6.42
N LEU A 164 -2.19 -7.91 6.73
CA LEU A 164 -1.06 -7.36 5.97
C LEU A 164 0.25 -7.59 6.72
N ALA A 165 1.28 -8.11 6.05
CA ALA A 165 2.59 -8.28 6.69
C ALA A 165 3.27 -6.92 6.87
N CYS A 166 3.69 -6.57 8.09
CA CYS A 166 4.31 -5.27 8.37
C CYS A 166 5.58 -5.01 7.54
N SER A 167 6.29 -6.07 7.15
CA SER A 167 7.49 -6.02 6.32
C SER A 167 7.22 -5.83 4.82
N ARG A 168 5.98 -6.07 4.36
CA ARG A 168 5.60 -6.00 2.93
C ARG A 168 4.80 -4.75 2.56
N VAL A 169 4.80 -3.75 3.42
CA VAL A 169 4.18 -2.44 3.17
C VAL A 169 5.21 -1.32 3.33
N GLY A 170 4.99 -0.20 2.65
CA GLY A 170 5.70 1.04 2.88
C GLY A 170 4.98 1.90 3.92
N TYR A 171 5.72 2.78 4.59
CA TYR A 171 5.21 3.72 5.58
C TYR A 171 5.46 5.14 5.08
N ARG A 172 4.45 6.00 5.17
CA ARG A 172 4.56 7.42 4.86
C ARG A 172 5.08 8.19 6.09
N ALA A 173 6.39 8.18 6.30
CA ALA A 173 7.06 8.72 7.48
C ALA A 173 8.05 9.84 7.19
#